data_AF-A0A7L3ZSZ6-F1
#
_entry.id   AF-A0A7L3ZSZ6-F1
#
_cell.length_a   1.000
_cell.length_b   1.000
_cell.length_c   1.000
_cell.angle_alpha   90.00
_cell.angle_beta   90.00
_cell.angle_gamma   90.00
#
_symmetry.space_group_name_H-M   'P 1'
#
loop_
_entity.id
_entity.type
_entity.pdbx_description
1 polymer ?
#
loop_
_entity_poly.entity_id
_entity_poly.type
_entity_poly.pdbx_seq_one_letter_code
_entity_poly.pdbx_strand_id
1 'polypeptide(L)'
;MALSDSVTTCLSPPVHYVICKLGFEKKDIYDISNILSENGEVCWQAVTEHVCYLESDQSVDYIKSIRSLGPVCESVNLHLKSLTKEQFVIQYALWFRWTNCTELFLEVFDVLQDTETTEVALGLMKLTSCLERALGDVYLLIGKDCPFLLRDLLASEQLAVVFGQAVMNVLRVFIGSPYGLNLRNVLWHGFASPHEIPAKYCAMLLFLTAGLGQLLQTYLMQTKCILVHRPYVTFVSLNELGIFPGKYLIISKFLLCYICYYLNHETLSIAEELVRLSSFVLKTMLPFWMAALTAFKKSRYADCVILLLPQLEVGLRLLFTTTNKCPNRLLTAEVKFLSKVSYDIMLAKRLDNEEVNQLPGVLQEPAMASEFLWDFLNHQEGPRIRDRLSHGEINLEAFPREVANQIVAFAITLLCRFSDEDMFAFKEHMVIKPLMNCASCYRSQFHPISRLKKQVLECMKSIHLWPELPTVPEEHVQTIKGLEGNAEASTLILMISEIVSQLQQYMPQNFYSSDDTIDNVLTERLLIELCDTHICTLYSPRPVLETVVVFRKISTQCHQVSEKVIASTELRYKQWMNKTLRSRQRHNYLRMLNRL
;
A
#
# COMPACT_ATOMS: atom_id res chain seq x y z
N MET A 1 -6.02 -12.44 29.98
CA MET A 1 -7.19 -12.71 29.11
C MET A 1 -8.47 -12.12 29.75
N ALA A 2 -8.61 -10.80 29.87
CA ALA A 2 -9.83 -10.19 30.45
C ALA A 2 -10.18 -8.79 29.89
N LEU A 3 -9.64 -8.42 28.72
CA LEU A 3 -9.86 -7.10 28.11
C LEU A 3 -10.71 -7.15 26.83
N SER A 4 -10.95 -8.32 26.24
CA SER A 4 -11.70 -8.43 24.97
C SER A 4 -13.21 -8.18 25.12
N ASP A 5 -13.76 -8.41 26.31
CA ASP A 5 -15.21 -8.40 26.53
C ASP A 5 -15.79 -7.05 26.97
N SER A 6 -14.95 -6.05 27.28
CA SER A 6 -15.40 -4.75 27.81
C SER A 6 -15.14 -3.54 26.89
N VAL A 7 -14.44 -3.72 25.76
CA VAL A 7 -14.12 -2.61 24.86
C VAL A 7 -15.28 -2.35 23.91
N THR A 8 -16.15 -1.41 24.30
CA THR A 8 -17.30 -0.96 23.51
C THR A 8 -16.91 0.04 22.40
N THR A 9 -15.75 0.71 22.55
CA THR A 9 -15.24 1.70 21.60
C THR A 9 -13.71 1.70 21.59
N CYS A 10 -13.09 1.93 20.43
CA CYS A 10 -11.65 2.21 20.32
C CYS A 10 -11.35 3.72 20.25
N LEU A 11 -12.38 4.57 20.32
CA LEU A 11 -12.24 6.02 20.36
C LEU A 11 -11.96 6.49 21.79
N SER A 12 -11.02 7.42 21.94
CA SER A 12 -10.85 8.12 23.21
C SER A 12 -12.15 8.85 23.60
N PRO A 13 -12.49 8.98 24.89
CA PRO A 13 -13.68 9.72 25.32
C PRO A 13 -13.88 11.10 24.68
N PRO A 14 -12.85 11.97 24.54
CA PRO A 14 -13.02 13.26 23.87
C PRO A 14 -13.35 13.11 22.38
N VAL A 15 -12.68 12.20 21.67
CA VAL A 15 -12.94 11.97 20.23
C VAL A 15 -14.32 11.35 20.00
N HIS A 16 -14.71 10.39 20.83
CA HIS A 16 -16.05 9.81 20.79
C HIS A 16 -17.12 10.89 21.00
N TYR A 17 -16.93 11.80 21.96
CA TYR A 17 -17.87 12.91 22.16
C TYR A 17 -17.93 13.84 20.95
N VAL A 18 -16.79 14.22 20.37
CA VAL A 18 -16.72 15.09 19.19
C VAL A 18 -17.43 14.48 17.96
N ILE A 19 -17.20 13.19 17.69
CA ILE A 19 -17.78 12.53 16.51
C ILE A 19 -19.26 12.19 16.72
N CYS A 20 -19.59 11.53 17.83
CA CYS A 20 -20.91 10.92 18.02
C CYS A 20 -21.94 11.86 18.65
N LYS A 21 -21.52 12.88 19.40
CA LYS A 21 -22.43 13.70 20.23
C LYS A 21 -22.41 15.18 19.88
N LEU A 22 -21.24 15.81 19.77
CA LEU A 22 -21.06 17.26 19.69
C LEU A 22 -21.86 17.93 18.55
N GLY A 23 -21.85 17.35 17.34
CA GLY A 23 -22.60 17.88 16.21
C GLY A 23 -24.12 17.78 16.39
N PHE A 24 -24.61 16.85 17.22
CA PHE A 24 -26.04 16.55 17.34
C PHE A 24 -26.64 17.01 18.67
N GLU A 25 -25.93 17.83 19.43
CA GLU A 25 -26.46 18.44 20.66
C GLU A 25 -27.61 19.40 20.36
N LYS A 26 -27.49 20.15 19.25
CA LYS A 26 -28.56 20.99 18.72
C LYS A 26 -29.45 20.16 17.82
N LYS A 27 -30.74 20.17 18.09
CA LYS A 27 -31.78 19.50 17.28
C LYS A 27 -32.51 20.46 16.34
N ASP A 28 -31.97 21.66 16.18
CA ASP A 28 -32.54 22.64 15.26
C ASP A 28 -32.44 22.06 13.84
N ILE A 29 -33.55 22.05 13.11
CA ILE A 29 -33.56 21.65 11.71
C ILE A 29 -33.38 22.93 10.89
N TYR A 30 -32.28 22.99 10.16
CA TYR A 30 -32.01 24.14 9.29
C TYR A 30 -32.81 23.98 8.00
N ASP A 31 -33.45 25.04 7.51
CA ASP A 31 -34.19 24.96 6.26
C ASP A 31 -33.22 24.72 5.10
N ILE A 32 -33.48 23.66 4.33
CA ILE A 32 -32.67 23.27 3.18
C ILE A 32 -32.70 24.34 2.08
N SER A 33 -33.77 25.14 2.01
CA SER A 33 -33.92 26.25 1.05
C SER A 33 -32.84 27.33 1.19
N ASN A 34 -32.22 27.44 2.36
CA ASN A 34 -31.11 28.36 2.60
C ASN A 34 -29.76 27.78 2.15
N ILE A 35 -29.65 26.46 2.08
CA ILE A 35 -28.40 25.72 1.77
C ILE A 35 -28.37 25.32 0.29
N LEU A 36 -29.53 25.16 -0.34
CA LEU A 36 -29.70 24.78 -1.73
C LEU A 36 -30.53 25.83 -2.48
N SER A 37 -30.03 26.29 -3.62
CA SER A 37 -30.86 27.05 -4.55
C SER A 37 -31.90 26.16 -5.24
N GLU A 38 -32.93 26.77 -5.84
CA GLU A 38 -33.95 26.08 -6.63
C GLU A 38 -33.36 25.25 -7.79
N ASN A 39 -32.16 25.62 -8.26
CA ASN A 39 -31.45 24.94 -9.34
C ASN A 39 -30.53 23.79 -8.85
N GLY A 40 -30.48 23.52 -7.54
CA GLY A 40 -29.62 22.50 -6.96
C GLY A 40 -28.17 22.91 -6.74
N GLU A 41 -27.88 24.22 -6.79
CA GLU A 41 -26.57 24.75 -6.46
C GLU A 41 -26.40 24.92 -4.94
N VAL A 42 -25.21 24.57 -4.45
CA VAL A 42 -24.86 24.67 -3.03
C VAL A 42 -24.59 26.13 -2.66
N CYS A 43 -25.39 26.66 -1.73
CA CYS A 43 -25.16 27.98 -1.15
C CYS A 43 -24.02 27.92 -0.13
N TRP A 44 -22.79 28.09 -0.62
CA TRP A 44 -21.58 28.06 0.21
C TRP A 44 -21.56 29.13 1.30
N GLN A 45 -22.21 30.28 1.10
CA GLN A 45 -22.30 31.32 2.11
C GLN A 45 -23.04 30.80 3.36
N ALA A 46 -24.21 30.18 3.18
CA ALA A 46 -24.96 29.60 4.29
C ALA A 46 -24.16 28.51 5.04
N VAL A 47 -23.40 27.67 4.34
CA VAL A 47 -22.58 26.63 4.98
C VAL A 47 -21.38 27.22 5.72
N THR A 48 -20.70 28.20 5.13
CA THR A 48 -19.47 28.79 5.68
C THR A 48 -19.73 29.72 6.87
N GLU A 49 -20.91 30.32 6.99
CA GLU A 49 -21.35 31.09 8.16
C GLU A 49 -21.36 30.25 9.46
N HIS A 50 -21.48 28.93 9.34
CA HIS A 50 -21.40 28.02 10.48
C HIS A 50 -19.97 27.70 10.93
N VAL A 51 -18.93 28.14 10.20
CA VAL A 51 -17.53 27.98 10.61
C VAL A 51 -17.13 29.12 11.54
N CYS A 52 -16.75 28.78 12.76
CA CYS A 52 -16.30 29.74 13.76
C CYS A 52 -14.77 29.86 13.75
N TYR A 53 -14.29 31.06 14.02
CA TYR A 53 -12.86 31.37 14.11
C TYR A 53 -12.50 31.81 15.53
N LEU A 54 -11.29 31.50 15.96
CA LEU A 54 -10.72 31.96 17.22
C LEU A 54 -10.35 33.44 17.12
N GLU A 55 -10.70 34.21 18.15
CA GLU A 55 -10.50 35.68 18.19
C GLU A 55 -9.02 36.07 18.15
N SER A 56 -8.12 35.20 18.58
CA SER A 56 -6.69 35.49 18.70
C SER A 56 -5.93 35.38 17.38
N ASP A 57 -6.20 34.33 16.59
CA ASP A 57 -5.32 33.93 15.47
C ASP A 57 -6.06 33.78 14.13
N GLN A 58 -7.37 34.03 14.10
CA GLN A 58 -8.26 33.69 12.97
C GLN A 58 -8.18 32.20 12.55
N SER A 59 -7.67 31.33 13.43
CA SER A 59 -7.66 29.89 13.21
C SER A 59 -9.06 29.31 13.46
N VAL A 60 -9.38 28.20 12.80
CA VAL A 60 -10.71 27.59 12.89
C VAL A 60 -10.94 27.03 14.31
N ASP A 61 -12.02 27.47 14.97
CA ASP A 61 -12.53 26.87 16.20
C ASP A 61 -13.31 25.61 15.84
N TYR A 62 -12.61 24.47 15.83
CA TYR A 62 -13.19 23.19 15.40
C TYR A 62 -14.39 22.78 16.26
N ILE A 63 -14.36 23.00 17.58
CA ILE A 63 -15.44 22.55 18.48
C ILE A 63 -16.72 23.33 18.23
N LYS A 64 -16.63 24.68 18.16
CA LYS A 64 -17.81 25.50 17.86
C LYS A 64 -18.31 25.25 16.44
N SER A 65 -17.40 25.09 15.47
CA SER A 65 -17.76 24.80 14.08
C SER A 65 -18.49 23.48 13.94
N ILE A 66 -18.03 22.40 14.57
CA ILE A 66 -18.70 21.09 14.53
C ILE A 66 -20.11 21.18 15.13
N ARG A 67 -20.27 21.87 16.27
CA ARG A 67 -21.58 22.07 16.91
C ARG A 67 -22.54 22.88 16.03
N SER A 68 -22.02 23.83 15.25
CA SER A 68 -22.81 24.69 14.35
C SER A 68 -23.18 23.99 13.04
N LEU A 69 -22.26 23.20 12.48
CA LEU A 69 -22.43 22.45 11.22
C LEU A 69 -23.29 21.19 11.37
N GLY A 70 -23.45 20.66 12.58
CA GLY A 70 -24.21 19.42 12.79
C GLY A 70 -25.69 19.49 12.38
N PRO A 71 -26.46 20.55 12.72
CA PRO A 71 -27.78 20.82 12.16
C PRO A 71 -27.83 20.83 10.63
N VAL A 72 -26.82 21.43 9.98
CA VAL A 72 -26.71 21.45 8.51
C VAL A 72 -26.52 20.04 7.96
N CYS A 73 -25.68 19.21 8.63
CA CYS A 73 -25.50 17.82 8.26
C CYS A 73 -26.80 17.01 8.37
N GLU A 74 -27.64 17.30 9.37
CA GLU A 74 -28.96 16.67 9.51
C GLU A 74 -29.87 17.02 8.33
N SER A 75 -30.00 18.31 8.02
CA SER A 75 -30.85 18.80 6.94
C SER A 75 -30.43 18.25 5.58
N VAL A 76 -29.12 18.22 5.30
CA VAL A 76 -28.57 17.63 4.07
C VAL A 76 -28.86 16.14 3.99
N ASN A 77 -28.71 15.41 5.10
CA ASN A 77 -29.02 13.99 5.14
C ASN A 77 -30.51 13.69 4.90
N LEU A 78 -31.41 14.48 5.50
CA LEU A 78 -32.86 14.37 5.25
C LEU A 78 -33.20 14.68 3.79
N HIS A 79 -32.58 15.72 3.21
CA HIS A 79 -32.74 16.07 1.80
C HIS A 79 -32.32 14.91 0.89
N LEU A 80 -31.11 14.39 1.06
CA LEU A 80 -30.60 13.28 0.24
C LEU A 80 -31.46 12.02 0.39
N LYS A 81 -31.99 11.73 1.58
CA LYS A 81 -32.93 10.61 1.80
C LYS A 81 -34.30 10.82 1.16
N SER A 82 -34.71 12.06 0.92
CA SER A 82 -35.98 12.36 0.26
C SER A 82 -35.91 12.17 -1.26
N LEU A 83 -34.72 12.22 -1.84
CA LEU A 83 -34.51 12.13 -3.29
C LEU A 83 -34.54 10.68 -3.76
N THR A 84 -35.12 10.46 -4.94
CA THR A 84 -34.92 9.20 -5.68
C THR A 84 -33.56 9.18 -6.37
N LYS A 85 -33.07 7.99 -6.72
CA LYS A 85 -31.81 7.82 -7.46
C LYS A 85 -31.80 8.60 -8.79
N GLU A 86 -32.94 8.63 -9.49
CA GLU A 86 -33.09 9.37 -10.75
C GLU A 86 -32.98 10.89 -10.53
N GLN A 87 -33.66 11.41 -9.51
CA GLN A 87 -33.58 12.82 -9.15
C GLN A 87 -32.16 13.21 -8.74
N PHE A 88 -31.49 12.38 -7.94
CA PHE A 88 -30.11 12.59 -7.54
C PHE A 88 -29.16 12.63 -8.74
N VAL A 89 -29.30 11.70 -9.69
CA VAL A 89 -28.49 11.67 -10.92
C VAL A 89 -28.70 12.93 -11.75
N ILE A 90 -29.96 13.33 -11.96
CA ILE A 90 -30.30 14.53 -12.75
C ILE A 90 -29.70 15.79 -12.11
N GLN A 91 -29.78 15.89 -10.77
CA GLN A 91 -29.35 17.09 -10.04
C GLN A 91 -27.84 17.15 -9.82
N TYR A 92 -27.18 16.01 -9.54
CA TYR A 92 -25.81 16.00 -9.03
C TYR A 92 -24.77 15.28 -9.91
N ALA A 93 -25.16 14.40 -10.84
CA ALA A 93 -24.17 13.59 -11.59
C ALA A 93 -23.17 14.42 -12.40
N LEU A 94 -23.60 15.57 -12.94
CA LEU A 94 -22.72 16.49 -13.66
C LEU A 94 -21.60 17.02 -12.75
N TRP A 95 -21.93 17.31 -11.50
CA TRP A 95 -21.04 17.93 -10.52
C TRP A 95 -20.03 16.96 -9.92
N PHE A 96 -20.14 15.65 -10.18
CA PHE A 96 -19.13 14.67 -9.77
C PHE A 96 -18.09 14.37 -10.85
N ARG A 97 -18.28 14.83 -12.10
CA ARG A 97 -17.39 14.49 -13.23
C ARG A 97 -15.93 14.90 -13.02
N TRP A 98 -15.69 15.97 -12.28
CA TRP A 98 -14.34 16.46 -11.97
C TRP A 98 -13.50 15.52 -11.10
N THR A 99 -14.10 14.46 -10.54
CA THR A 99 -13.39 13.47 -9.71
C THR A 99 -12.94 12.25 -10.52
N ASN A 100 -13.43 12.12 -11.77
CA ASN A 100 -13.26 10.94 -12.62
C ASN A 100 -13.81 9.60 -12.03
N CYS A 101 -14.60 9.66 -10.95
CA CYS A 101 -15.16 8.49 -10.26
C CYS A 101 -16.67 8.66 -9.99
N THR A 102 -17.47 9.05 -10.99
CA THR A 102 -18.91 9.35 -10.80
C THR A 102 -19.72 8.17 -10.26
N GLU A 103 -19.36 6.94 -10.66
CA GLU A 103 -20.05 5.72 -10.23
C GLU A 103 -19.96 5.51 -8.72
N LEU A 104 -18.80 5.85 -8.12
CA LEU A 104 -18.60 5.77 -6.68
C LEU A 104 -19.62 6.61 -5.90
N PHE A 105 -19.93 7.82 -6.39
CA PHE A 105 -20.87 8.70 -5.70
C PHE A 105 -22.31 8.19 -5.76
N LEU A 106 -22.65 7.46 -6.83
CA LEU A 106 -23.94 6.77 -6.93
C LEU A 106 -24.02 5.59 -5.97
N GLU A 107 -22.94 4.81 -5.85
CA GLU A 107 -22.87 3.73 -4.84
C GLU A 107 -23.01 4.28 -3.43
N VAL A 108 -22.31 5.38 -3.10
CA VAL A 108 -22.40 6.02 -1.78
C VAL A 108 -23.82 6.56 -1.53
N PHE A 109 -24.48 7.11 -2.54
CA PHE A 109 -25.86 7.55 -2.42
C PHE A 109 -26.81 6.37 -2.13
N ASP A 110 -26.67 5.24 -2.83
CA ASP A 110 -27.47 4.04 -2.57
C ASP A 110 -27.28 3.56 -1.12
N VAL A 111 -26.03 3.55 -0.63
CA VAL A 111 -25.69 3.18 0.75
C VAL A 111 -26.32 4.11 1.80
N LEU A 112 -26.49 5.40 1.48
CA LEU A 112 -27.15 6.36 2.39
C LEU A 112 -28.66 6.13 2.52
N GLN A 113 -29.28 5.49 1.52
CA GLN A 113 -30.70 5.08 1.58
C GLN A 113 -30.86 3.83 2.46
N ASP A 114 -29.87 2.93 2.42
CA ASP A 114 -29.84 1.72 3.22
C ASP A 114 -29.50 2.01 4.70
N THR A 115 -29.85 1.07 5.58
CA THR A 115 -29.57 1.16 7.03
C THR A 115 -28.26 0.48 7.44
N GLU A 116 -27.48 -0.03 6.50
CA GLU A 116 -26.24 -0.76 6.79
C GLU A 116 -25.10 0.18 7.19
N THR A 117 -24.80 0.21 8.49
CA THR A 117 -23.79 1.10 9.09
C THR A 117 -22.35 0.83 8.63
N THR A 118 -22.07 -0.42 8.23
CA THR A 118 -20.75 -0.85 7.76
C THR A 118 -20.43 -0.29 6.37
N GLU A 119 -21.44 -0.28 5.49
CA GLU A 119 -21.35 0.28 4.15
C GLU A 119 -21.19 1.80 4.20
N VAL A 120 -21.82 2.50 5.15
CA VAL A 120 -21.63 3.95 5.35
C VAL A 120 -20.16 4.28 5.62
N ALA A 121 -19.50 3.51 6.49
CA ALA A 121 -18.08 3.69 6.78
C ALA A 121 -17.20 3.37 5.56
N LEU A 122 -17.51 2.31 4.80
CA LEU A 122 -16.84 1.99 3.54
C LEU A 122 -16.98 3.13 2.52
N GLY A 123 -18.20 3.60 2.30
CA GLY A 123 -18.51 4.72 1.43
C GLY A 123 -17.72 5.98 1.81
N LEU A 124 -17.61 6.26 3.10
CA LEU A 124 -16.84 7.39 3.60
C LEU A 124 -15.33 7.22 3.36
N MET A 125 -14.76 6.03 3.55
CA MET A 125 -13.35 5.75 3.22
C MET A 125 -13.07 5.92 1.72
N LYS A 126 -13.95 5.40 0.85
CA LYS A 126 -13.82 5.56 -0.61
C LYS A 126 -13.96 7.03 -1.02
N LEU A 127 -14.95 7.74 -0.49
CA LEU A 127 -15.23 9.14 -0.80
C LEU A 127 -14.09 10.06 -0.37
N THR A 128 -13.54 9.88 0.84
CA THR A 128 -12.40 10.67 1.31
C THR A 128 -11.14 10.44 0.47
N SER A 129 -10.87 9.20 0.07
CA SER A 129 -9.73 8.86 -0.80
C SER A 129 -9.87 9.43 -2.21
N CYS A 130 -11.08 9.36 -2.78
CA CYS A 130 -11.39 9.95 -4.09
C CYS A 130 -11.28 11.48 -4.05
N LEU A 131 -11.82 12.12 -3.00
CA LEU A 131 -11.75 13.55 -2.81
C LEU A 131 -10.30 14.03 -2.63
N GLU A 132 -9.48 13.32 -1.87
CA GLU A 132 -8.05 13.62 -1.70
C GLU A 132 -7.31 13.62 -3.04
N ARG A 133 -7.52 12.60 -3.88
CA ARG A 133 -6.96 12.55 -5.24
C ARG A 133 -7.44 13.71 -6.11
N ALA A 134 -8.74 13.95 -6.13
CA ALA A 134 -9.35 14.96 -6.98
C ALA A 134 -8.90 16.38 -6.59
N LEU A 135 -8.80 16.67 -5.29
CA LEU A 135 -8.22 17.92 -4.79
C LEU A 135 -6.74 18.06 -5.17
N GLY A 136 -5.98 16.96 -5.17
CA GLY A 136 -4.60 16.99 -5.65
C GLY A 136 -4.49 17.26 -7.16
N ASP A 137 -5.43 16.78 -7.98
CA ASP A 137 -5.50 17.12 -9.41
C ASP A 137 -5.80 18.61 -9.61
N VAL A 138 -6.72 19.18 -8.82
CA VAL A 138 -7.03 20.62 -8.84
C VAL A 138 -5.84 21.45 -8.36
N TYR A 139 -5.12 21.00 -7.34
CA TYR A 139 -3.92 21.66 -6.84
C TYR A 139 -2.88 21.83 -7.95
N LEU A 140 -2.69 20.82 -8.81
CA LEU A 140 -1.73 20.84 -9.92
C LEU A 140 -2.12 21.77 -11.07
N LEU A 141 -3.31 22.39 -11.05
CA LEU A 141 -3.62 23.50 -11.96
C LEU A 141 -2.75 24.73 -11.70
N ILE A 142 -2.33 24.93 -10.43
CA ILE A 142 -1.58 26.11 -9.98
C ILE A 142 -0.20 25.69 -9.45
N GLY A 143 -0.14 24.63 -8.64
CA GLY A 143 1.07 24.15 -7.99
C GLY A 143 1.92 23.24 -8.88
N LYS A 144 3.19 23.07 -8.49
CA LYS A 144 4.14 22.18 -9.20
C LYS A 144 4.16 20.76 -8.64
N ASP A 145 4.20 20.64 -7.31
CA ASP A 145 4.28 19.36 -6.61
C ASP A 145 3.15 19.25 -5.58
N CYS A 146 2.32 18.21 -5.67
CA CYS A 146 1.22 17.99 -4.75
C CYS A 146 1.75 17.59 -3.36
N PRO A 147 1.29 18.24 -2.26
CA PRO A 147 1.59 17.81 -0.90
C PRO A 147 1.20 16.35 -0.66
N PHE A 148 2.01 15.63 0.13
CA PHE A 148 1.77 14.22 0.46
C PHE A 148 0.66 14.05 1.52
N LEU A 149 0.54 14.99 2.46
CA LEU A 149 -0.45 14.91 3.54
C LEU A 149 -1.72 15.68 3.17
N LEU A 150 -2.88 15.03 3.28
CA LEU A 150 -4.20 15.67 3.07
C LEU A 150 -4.38 16.97 3.87
N ARG A 151 -3.91 17.01 5.12
CA ARG A 151 -3.97 18.21 5.95
C ARG A 151 -3.26 19.40 5.29
N ASP A 152 -2.08 19.14 4.72
CA ASP A 152 -1.25 20.17 4.12
C ASP A 152 -1.81 20.58 2.74
N LEU A 153 -2.40 19.62 2.00
CA LEU A 153 -3.19 19.89 0.80
C LEU A 153 -4.38 20.82 1.09
N LEU A 154 -5.16 20.54 2.13
CA LEU A 154 -6.32 21.35 2.53
C LEU A 154 -5.96 22.72 3.12
N ALA A 155 -4.73 22.87 3.62
CA ALA A 155 -4.20 24.13 4.12
C ALA A 155 -3.53 24.97 3.03
N SER A 156 -3.49 24.47 1.79
CA SER A 156 -2.77 25.12 0.69
C SER A 156 -3.49 26.35 0.14
N GLU A 157 -2.72 27.41 -0.15
CA GLU A 157 -3.22 28.63 -0.77
C GLU A 157 -3.74 28.38 -2.19
N GLN A 158 -3.15 27.41 -2.90
CA GLN A 158 -3.53 27.05 -4.26
C GLN A 158 -5.00 26.60 -4.33
N LEU A 159 -5.42 25.73 -3.41
CA LEU A 159 -6.83 25.31 -3.36
C LEU A 159 -7.74 26.43 -2.83
N ALA A 160 -7.24 27.28 -1.93
CA ALA A 160 -7.99 28.43 -1.45
C ALA A 160 -8.25 29.47 -2.57
N VAL A 161 -7.36 29.59 -3.56
CA VAL A 161 -7.58 30.44 -4.75
C VAL A 161 -8.71 29.89 -5.63
N VAL A 162 -8.84 28.57 -5.74
CA VAL A 162 -9.86 27.93 -6.60
C VAL A 162 -11.22 27.86 -5.91
N PHE A 163 -11.25 27.39 -4.67
CA PHE A 163 -12.51 27.10 -3.94
C PHE A 163 -12.88 28.16 -2.91
N GLY A 164 -11.95 29.02 -2.51
CA GLY A 164 -12.12 29.98 -1.42
C GLY A 164 -11.68 29.41 -0.06
N GLN A 165 -11.07 30.27 0.75
CA GLN A 165 -10.53 29.88 2.06
C GLN A 165 -11.61 29.33 3.02
N ALA A 166 -12.81 29.93 3.01
CA ALA A 166 -13.90 29.52 3.88
C ALA A 166 -14.40 28.10 3.57
N VAL A 167 -14.48 27.74 2.28
CA VAL A 167 -14.85 26.40 1.80
C VAL A 167 -13.80 25.37 2.23
N MET A 168 -12.52 25.70 2.07
CA MET A 168 -11.43 24.85 2.53
C MET A 168 -11.46 24.64 4.05
N ASN A 169 -11.82 25.68 4.82
CA ASN A 169 -11.99 25.57 6.27
C ASN A 169 -13.14 24.63 6.67
N VAL A 170 -14.25 24.60 5.90
CA VAL A 170 -15.31 23.59 6.10
C VAL A 170 -14.73 22.18 5.92
N LEU A 171 -14.00 21.90 4.82
CA LEU A 171 -13.38 20.59 4.60
C LEU A 171 -12.38 20.20 5.70
N ARG A 172 -11.60 21.16 6.21
CA ARG A 172 -10.65 20.95 7.30
C ARG A 172 -11.32 20.49 8.60
N VAL A 173 -12.57 20.89 8.85
CA VAL A 173 -13.36 20.42 10.00
C VAL A 173 -13.71 18.93 9.87
N PHE A 174 -14.03 18.45 8.68
CA PHE A 174 -14.44 17.05 8.46
C PHE A 174 -13.28 16.07 8.29
N ILE A 175 -12.30 16.38 7.44
CA ILE A 175 -11.32 15.38 6.94
C ILE A 175 -9.85 15.77 7.13
N GLY A 176 -9.56 17.02 7.51
CA GLY A 176 -8.18 17.55 7.48
C GLY A 176 -7.45 17.55 8.82
N SER A 177 -7.98 18.27 9.80
CA SER A 177 -7.27 18.54 11.05
C SER A 177 -7.51 17.45 12.10
N PRO A 178 -6.49 17.03 12.85
CA PRO A 178 -6.69 16.13 13.98
C PRO A 178 -7.49 16.77 15.13
N TYR A 179 -7.59 18.11 15.15
CA TYR A 179 -8.47 18.84 16.09
C TYR A 179 -9.93 18.91 15.62
N GLY A 180 -10.22 18.54 14.36
CA GLY A 180 -11.56 18.40 13.81
C GLY A 180 -12.10 16.98 13.97
N LEU A 181 -13.08 16.60 13.14
CA LEU A 181 -13.62 15.24 13.11
C LEU A 181 -12.60 14.20 12.62
N ASN A 182 -11.73 14.61 11.69
CA ASN A 182 -10.65 13.79 11.13
C ASN A 182 -11.13 12.40 10.63
N LEU A 183 -12.32 12.37 10.00
CA LEU A 183 -13.04 11.13 9.69
C LEU A 183 -12.20 10.15 8.86
N ARG A 184 -11.40 10.68 7.93
CA ARG A 184 -10.46 9.91 7.10
C ARG A 184 -9.53 9.07 7.98
N ASN A 185 -8.79 9.70 8.89
CA ASN A 185 -7.81 8.97 9.71
C ASN A 185 -8.48 8.08 10.75
N VAL A 186 -9.58 8.52 11.34
CA VAL A 186 -10.33 7.70 12.32
C VAL A 186 -10.77 6.37 11.70
N LEU A 187 -11.25 6.38 10.45
CA LEU A 187 -11.68 5.18 9.73
C LEU A 187 -10.50 4.35 9.20
N TRP A 188 -9.54 4.96 8.51
CA TRP A 188 -8.40 4.25 7.91
C TRP A 188 -7.43 3.62 8.94
N HIS A 189 -7.53 4.02 10.20
CA HIS A 189 -6.84 3.40 11.33
C HIS A 189 -7.75 2.49 12.20
N GLY A 190 -9.01 2.31 11.81
CA GLY A 190 -9.93 1.37 12.46
C GLY A 190 -10.33 1.75 13.89
N PHE A 191 -10.33 3.04 14.23
CA PHE A 191 -10.74 3.46 15.58
C PHE A 191 -12.26 3.46 15.77
N ALA A 192 -13.03 3.72 14.71
CA ALA A 192 -14.48 3.75 14.77
C ALA A 192 -15.09 2.38 14.44
N SER A 193 -16.00 1.93 15.31
CA SER A 193 -16.88 0.80 15.06
C SER A 193 -18.02 1.20 14.10
N PRO A 194 -18.72 0.23 13.48
CA PRO A 194 -19.72 0.54 12.44
C PRO A 194 -20.80 1.53 12.90
N HIS A 195 -21.18 1.49 14.18
CA HIS A 195 -22.29 2.27 14.73
C HIS A 195 -21.88 3.67 15.21
N GLU A 196 -20.57 3.97 15.24
CA GLU A 196 -20.04 5.22 15.79
C GLU A 196 -19.92 6.33 14.76
N ILE A 197 -20.00 6.02 13.46
CA ILE A 197 -19.96 7.03 12.40
C ILE A 197 -21.38 7.34 11.92
N PRO A 198 -21.91 8.54 12.20
CA PRO A 198 -23.20 8.97 11.69
C PRO A 198 -23.19 9.09 10.15
N ALA A 199 -24.19 8.49 9.50
CA ALA A 199 -24.40 8.61 8.05
C ALA A 199 -24.52 10.08 7.57
N LYS A 200 -24.94 10.97 8.47
CA LYS A 200 -25.08 12.42 8.23
C LYS A 200 -23.77 13.07 7.77
N TYR A 201 -22.61 12.60 8.27
CA TYR A 201 -21.32 13.11 7.81
C TYR A 201 -20.97 12.62 6.41
N CYS A 202 -21.36 11.40 6.07
CA CYS A 202 -21.18 10.85 4.72
C CYS A 202 -22.07 11.60 3.71
N ALA A 203 -23.34 11.83 4.05
CA ALA A 203 -24.27 12.68 3.31
C ALA A 203 -23.72 14.10 3.08
N MET A 204 -23.21 14.73 4.14
CA MET A 204 -22.61 16.07 4.05
C MET A 204 -21.39 16.09 3.14
N LEU A 205 -20.48 15.12 3.23
CA LEU A 205 -19.29 15.08 2.36
C LEU A 205 -19.63 14.78 0.90
N LEU A 206 -20.64 13.94 0.63
CA LEU A 206 -21.19 13.73 -0.70
C LEU A 206 -21.71 15.05 -1.29
N PHE A 207 -22.49 15.78 -0.51
CA PHE A 207 -23.04 17.08 -0.88
C PHE A 207 -21.96 18.14 -1.12
N LEU A 208 -20.98 18.25 -0.22
CA LEU A 208 -19.84 19.16 -0.36
C LEU A 208 -19.02 18.85 -1.62
N THR A 209 -18.86 17.56 -1.97
CA THR A 209 -18.12 17.17 -3.18
C THR A 209 -18.81 17.65 -4.46
N ALA A 210 -20.14 17.60 -4.51
CA ALA A 210 -20.90 18.19 -5.62
C ALA A 210 -20.76 19.72 -5.65
N GLY A 211 -20.86 20.38 -4.49
CA GLY A 211 -20.67 21.84 -4.39
C GLY A 211 -19.29 22.31 -4.82
N LEU A 212 -18.23 21.51 -4.59
CA LEU A 212 -16.88 21.80 -5.06
C LEU A 212 -16.82 21.71 -6.58
N GLY A 213 -17.50 20.73 -7.18
CA GLY A 213 -17.62 20.61 -8.63
C GLY A 213 -18.24 21.86 -9.28
N GLN A 214 -19.24 22.46 -8.63
CA GLN A 214 -19.88 23.70 -9.09
C GLN A 214 -18.91 24.90 -9.08
N LEU A 215 -18.17 25.07 -7.98
CA LEU A 215 -17.14 26.11 -7.87
C LEU A 215 -16.01 25.92 -8.88
N LEU A 216 -15.54 24.67 -9.03
CA LEU A 216 -14.48 24.34 -9.97
C LEU A 216 -14.89 24.61 -11.42
N GLN A 217 -16.11 24.23 -11.80
CA GLN A 217 -16.60 24.50 -13.16
C GLN A 217 -16.62 26.01 -13.45
N THR A 218 -17.05 26.82 -12.48
CA THR A 218 -17.03 28.28 -12.59
C THR A 218 -15.60 28.80 -12.79
N TYR A 219 -14.65 28.31 -11.99
CA TYR A 219 -13.25 28.69 -12.09
C TYR A 219 -12.61 28.29 -13.44
N LEU A 220 -12.86 27.05 -13.90
CA LEU A 220 -12.33 26.55 -15.18
C LEU A 220 -12.88 27.35 -16.36
N MET A 221 -14.16 27.74 -16.33
CA MET A 221 -14.77 28.60 -17.36
C MET A 221 -14.14 30.00 -17.40
N GLN A 222 -13.82 30.58 -16.23
CA GLN A 222 -13.18 31.89 -16.12
C GLN A 222 -11.72 31.86 -16.59
N THR A 223 -10.97 30.83 -16.19
CA THR A 223 -9.52 30.73 -16.44
C THR A 223 -9.17 30.04 -17.76
N LYS A 224 -10.14 29.37 -18.39
CA LYS A 224 -9.96 28.52 -19.59
C LYS A 224 -8.93 27.40 -19.39
N CYS A 225 -8.71 26.97 -18.15
CA CYS A 225 -7.84 25.85 -17.82
C CYS A 225 -8.54 24.51 -18.10
N ILE A 226 -7.76 23.47 -18.35
CA ILE A 226 -8.25 22.09 -18.49
C ILE A 226 -7.77 21.30 -17.29
N LEU A 227 -8.70 20.65 -16.59
CA LEU A 227 -8.36 19.73 -15.51
C LEU A 227 -7.80 18.43 -16.10
N VAL A 228 -6.57 18.09 -15.73
CA VAL A 228 -5.91 16.86 -16.16
C VAL A 228 -5.81 15.92 -14.96
N HIS A 229 -6.38 14.74 -15.09
CA HIS A 229 -6.30 13.71 -14.06
C HIS A 229 -4.96 13.00 -14.10
N ARG A 230 -4.35 12.81 -12.93
CA ARG A 230 -3.16 11.97 -12.81
C ARG A 230 -3.48 10.53 -13.24
N PRO A 231 -2.54 9.76 -13.79
CA PRO A 231 -2.76 8.34 -14.06
C PRO A 231 -2.95 7.55 -12.76
N TYR A 232 -3.66 6.42 -12.83
CA TYR A 232 -3.73 5.49 -11.70
C TYR A 232 -2.43 4.69 -11.59
N VAL A 233 -2.02 4.38 -10.36
CA VAL A 233 -0.87 3.52 -10.11
C VAL A 233 -1.29 2.08 -10.38
N THR A 234 -0.57 1.42 -11.30
CA THR A 234 -0.70 -0.02 -11.51
C THR A 234 0.36 -0.75 -10.68
N PHE A 235 -0.02 -1.87 -10.06
CA PHE A 235 0.94 -2.73 -9.39
C PHE A 235 1.85 -3.41 -10.43
N VAL A 236 3.01 -2.81 -10.66
CA VAL A 236 4.09 -3.43 -11.44
C VAL A 236 4.65 -4.57 -10.58
N SER A 237 4.84 -5.76 -11.16
CA SER A 237 5.34 -6.96 -10.48
C SER A 237 4.34 -7.74 -9.61
N LEU A 238 3.10 -7.95 -10.08
CA LEU A 238 2.15 -8.90 -9.44
C LEU A 238 2.74 -10.31 -9.23
N ASN A 239 3.66 -10.74 -10.10
CA ASN A 239 4.36 -12.02 -9.97
C ASN A 239 5.25 -12.08 -8.71
N GLU A 240 5.77 -10.94 -8.25
CA GLU A 240 6.57 -10.83 -7.02
C GLU A 240 5.68 -10.76 -5.77
N LEU A 241 4.39 -10.46 -5.91
CA LEU A 241 3.43 -10.40 -4.80
C LEU A 241 2.84 -11.78 -4.45
N GLY A 242 3.06 -12.81 -5.28
CA GLY A 242 2.48 -14.14 -5.11
C GLY A 242 3.21 -14.98 -4.05
N ILE A 243 2.96 -14.72 -2.77
CA ILE A 243 3.53 -15.46 -1.64
C ILE A 243 2.66 -16.67 -1.29
N PHE A 244 1.35 -16.44 -1.28
CA PHE A 244 0.34 -17.48 -1.25
C PHE A 244 0.05 -17.93 -2.69
N PRO A 245 -0.04 -19.24 -2.96
CA PRO A 245 -0.06 -19.78 -4.31
C PRO A 245 -1.30 -19.32 -5.08
N GLY A 246 -1.10 -18.33 -5.96
CA GLY A 246 -2.14 -17.77 -6.83
C GLY A 246 -1.99 -18.16 -8.31
N LYS A 247 -0.88 -18.75 -8.73
CA LYS A 247 -0.65 -19.22 -10.11
C LYS A 247 0.40 -20.33 -10.15
N TYR A 248 0.22 -21.27 -11.08
CA TYR A 248 1.04 -22.44 -11.37
C TYR A 248 2.55 -22.19 -11.19
N LEU A 249 3.12 -22.72 -10.11
CA LEU A 249 4.57 -22.84 -10.00
C LEU A 249 4.95 -24.18 -10.64
N ILE A 250 5.28 -24.16 -11.93
CA ILE A 250 5.95 -25.29 -12.59
C ILE A 250 7.41 -25.23 -12.15
N ILE A 251 7.76 -25.95 -11.08
CA ILE A 251 9.15 -26.34 -10.83
C ILE A 251 9.32 -27.78 -11.30
N SER A 252 10.36 -27.96 -12.09
CA SER A 252 10.82 -29.18 -12.75
C SER A 252 10.60 -30.48 -11.98
N LYS A 253 9.94 -31.42 -12.66
CA LYS A 253 10.28 -32.86 -12.70
C LYS A 253 10.41 -33.58 -11.35
N PHE A 254 9.49 -33.35 -10.42
CA PHE A 254 8.99 -34.42 -9.55
C PHE A 254 7.51 -34.16 -9.25
N LEU A 255 6.71 -35.17 -9.57
CA LEU A 255 5.25 -35.14 -9.58
C LEU A 255 4.70 -34.98 -8.16
N LEU A 256 4.44 -33.76 -7.72
CA LEU A 256 3.41 -33.48 -6.71
C LEU A 256 2.33 -32.57 -7.30
N CYS A 257 1.38 -33.25 -7.94
CA CYS A 257 -0.01 -32.89 -8.16
C CYS A 257 -0.59 -31.80 -7.22
N TYR A 258 -1.13 -30.74 -7.83
CA TYR A 258 -2.35 -29.95 -7.49
C TYR A 258 -2.44 -29.36 -6.05
N ILE A 259 -2.61 -28.06 -5.85
CA ILE A 259 -3.86 -27.30 -6.08
C ILE A 259 -3.51 -25.80 -6.17
N CYS A 260 -4.01 -25.11 -7.18
CA CYS A 260 -4.07 -23.64 -7.18
C CYS A 260 -5.01 -23.19 -6.05
N TYR A 261 -4.50 -22.78 -4.89
CA TYR A 261 -5.31 -22.23 -3.80
C TYR A 261 -5.67 -20.76 -4.08
N TYR A 262 -6.56 -20.54 -5.05
CA TYR A 262 -7.45 -19.40 -4.88
C TYR A 262 -8.28 -19.65 -3.61
N LEU A 263 -8.53 -18.61 -2.80
CA LEU A 263 -9.46 -18.72 -1.67
C LEU A 263 -10.80 -19.27 -2.19
N ASN A 264 -11.09 -20.52 -1.85
CA ASN A 264 -12.34 -21.18 -2.22
C ASN A 264 -13.47 -20.69 -1.28
N HIS A 265 -14.72 -20.88 -1.70
CA HIS A 265 -15.87 -20.57 -0.85
C HIS A 265 -15.82 -21.30 0.50
N GLU A 266 -15.27 -22.51 0.53
CA GLU A 266 -15.00 -23.27 1.77
C GLU A 266 -14.01 -22.55 2.68
N THR A 267 -12.90 -22.03 2.14
CA THR A 267 -11.90 -21.27 2.91
C THR A 267 -12.51 -20.02 3.53
N LEU A 268 -13.38 -19.32 2.77
CA LEU A 268 -14.06 -18.13 3.25
C LEU A 268 -15.11 -18.46 4.31
N SER A 269 -15.81 -19.59 4.21
CA SER A 269 -16.74 -20.05 5.25
C SER A 269 -16.01 -20.36 6.56
N ILE A 270 -14.85 -21.01 6.48
CA ILE A 270 -14.01 -21.27 7.65
C ILE A 270 -13.47 -19.96 8.23
N ALA A 271 -13.08 -19.01 7.38
CA ALA A 271 -12.65 -17.69 7.82
C ALA A 271 -13.75 -16.95 8.59
N GLU A 272 -15.01 -17.02 8.15
CA GLU A 272 -16.15 -16.42 8.87
C GLU A 272 -16.33 -17.03 10.27
N GLU A 273 -16.13 -18.34 10.41
CA GLU A 273 -16.18 -19.01 11.71
C GLU A 273 -14.99 -18.60 12.60
N LEU A 274 -13.78 -18.56 12.04
CA LEU A 274 -12.58 -18.11 12.74
C LEU A 274 -12.70 -16.68 13.24
N VAL A 275 -13.25 -15.77 12.44
CA VAL A 275 -13.45 -14.37 12.83
C VAL A 275 -14.36 -14.27 14.07
N ARG A 276 -15.40 -15.11 14.18
CA ARG A 276 -16.33 -15.08 15.33
C ARG A 276 -15.69 -15.59 16.62
N LEU A 277 -14.72 -16.50 16.50
CA LEU A 277 -14.16 -17.21 17.64
C LEU A 277 -12.78 -16.68 18.07
N SER A 278 -12.08 -15.95 17.19
CA SER A 278 -10.74 -15.47 17.48
C SER A 278 -10.73 -14.31 18.48
N SER A 279 -9.85 -14.39 19.47
CA SER A 279 -9.58 -13.31 20.43
C SER A 279 -8.88 -12.10 19.80
N PHE A 280 -8.37 -12.25 18.57
CA PHE A 280 -7.79 -11.17 17.77
C PHE A 280 -8.84 -10.16 17.27
N VAL A 281 -10.10 -10.59 17.13
CA VAL A 281 -11.18 -9.76 16.61
C VAL A 281 -11.97 -9.15 17.76
N LEU A 282 -12.06 -7.82 17.80
CA LEU A 282 -12.97 -7.14 18.71
C LEU A 282 -14.42 -7.40 18.29
N LYS A 283 -15.28 -7.77 19.25
CA LYS A 283 -16.71 -8.07 19.00
C LYS A 283 -17.45 -6.91 18.32
N THR A 284 -17.08 -5.66 18.64
CA THR A 284 -17.65 -4.44 18.03
C THR A 284 -17.27 -4.27 16.56
N MET A 285 -16.15 -4.85 16.13
CA MET A 285 -15.62 -4.76 14.77
C MET A 285 -15.98 -5.96 13.89
N LEU A 286 -16.64 -6.98 14.46
CA LEU A 286 -17.10 -8.17 13.75
C LEU A 286 -17.86 -7.87 12.44
N PRO A 287 -18.75 -6.85 12.37
CA PRO A 287 -19.46 -6.55 11.12
C PRO A 287 -18.53 -6.16 9.97
N PHE A 288 -17.44 -5.44 10.24
CA PHE A 288 -16.45 -5.07 9.21
C PHE A 288 -15.76 -6.28 8.61
N TRP A 289 -15.38 -7.26 9.44
CA TRP A 289 -14.77 -8.51 8.97
C TRP A 289 -15.72 -9.32 8.09
N MET A 290 -16.97 -9.47 8.52
CA MET A 290 -17.99 -10.19 7.75
C MET A 290 -18.29 -9.50 6.42
N ALA A 291 -18.38 -8.17 6.41
CA ALA A 291 -18.55 -7.39 5.18
C ALA A 291 -17.34 -7.52 4.25
N ALA A 292 -16.12 -7.51 4.77
CA ALA A 292 -14.91 -7.71 3.96
C ALA A 292 -14.91 -9.08 3.25
N LEU A 293 -15.25 -10.16 3.97
CA LEU A 293 -15.33 -11.50 3.38
C LEU A 293 -16.48 -11.61 2.37
N THR A 294 -17.60 -10.95 2.63
CA THR A 294 -18.74 -10.87 1.69
C THR A 294 -18.39 -10.11 0.42
N ALA A 295 -17.66 -8.99 0.54
CA ALA A 295 -17.17 -8.22 -0.60
C ALA A 295 -16.24 -9.06 -1.48
N PHE A 296 -15.36 -9.86 -0.88
CA PHE A 296 -14.52 -10.80 -1.61
C PHE A 296 -15.34 -11.85 -2.38
N LYS A 297 -16.39 -12.42 -1.77
CA LYS A 297 -17.32 -13.36 -2.43
C LYS A 297 -18.05 -12.70 -3.62
N LYS A 298 -18.41 -11.43 -3.50
CA LYS A 298 -19.05 -10.62 -4.55
C LYS A 298 -18.06 -10.10 -5.62
N SER A 299 -16.79 -10.53 -5.59
CA SER A 299 -15.71 -10.06 -6.47
C SER A 299 -15.41 -8.56 -6.37
N ARG A 300 -15.82 -7.89 -5.28
CA ARG A 300 -15.45 -6.51 -4.97
C ARG A 300 -14.15 -6.52 -4.15
N TYR A 301 -13.02 -6.73 -4.85
CA TYR A 301 -11.72 -6.94 -4.22
C TYR A 301 -11.18 -5.69 -3.51
N ALA A 302 -11.38 -4.50 -4.08
CA ALA A 302 -10.97 -3.25 -3.44
C ALA A 302 -11.71 -3.02 -2.11
N ASP A 303 -13.05 -3.16 -2.12
CA ASP A 303 -13.88 -2.99 -0.92
C ASP A 303 -13.47 -3.97 0.20
N CYS A 304 -13.16 -5.22 -0.16
CA CYS A 304 -12.62 -6.21 0.78
C CYS A 304 -11.34 -5.71 1.47
N VAL A 305 -10.36 -5.23 0.70
CA VAL A 305 -9.07 -4.78 1.25
C VAL A 305 -9.21 -3.49 2.05
N ILE A 306 -10.05 -2.55 1.59
CA ILE A 306 -10.35 -1.29 2.31
C ILE A 306 -10.97 -1.57 3.67
N LEU A 307 -11.89 -2.53 3.76
CA LEU A 307 -12.48 -2.94 5.04
C LEU A 307 -11.50 -3.73 5.91
N LEU A 308 -10.68 -4.60 5.32
CA LEU A 308 -9.84 -5.54 6.06
C LEU A 308 -8.57 -4.88 6.65
N LEU A 309 -7.94 -3.93 5.95
CA LEU A 309 -6.69 -3.30 6.39
C LEU A 309 -6.83 -2.59 7.75
N PRO A 310 -7.83 -1.72 7.99
CA PRO A 310 -8.03 -1.10 9.30
C PRO A 310 -8.25 -2.14 10.41
N GLN A 311 -8.92 -3.25 10.10
CA GLN A 311 -9.19 -4.29 11.09
C GLN A 311 -7.95 -5.10 11.47
N LEU A 312 -7.04 -5.33 10.52
CA LEU A 312 -5.73 -5.89 10.81
C LEU A 312 -4.93 -4.95 11.73
N GLU A 313 -5.00 -3.63 11.51
CA GLU A 313 -4.36 -2.64 12.39
C GLU A 313 -4.92 -2.72 13.82
N VAL A 314 -6.25 -2.84 13.97
CA VAL A 314 -6.92 -2.96 15.27
C VAL A 314 -6.50 -4.23 16.00
N GLY A 315 -6.51 -5.39 15.33
CA GLY A 315 -6.11 -6.64 15.96
C GLY A 315 -4.63 -6.62 16.38
N LEU A 316 -3.75 -6.04 15.55
CA LEU A 316 -2.34 -5.84 15.92
C LEU A 316 -2.18 -4.84 17.08
N ARG A 317 -3.01 -3.79 17.15
CA ARG A 317 -3.06 -2.84 18.27
C ARG A 317 -3.46 -3.54 19.57
N LEU A 318 -4.44 -4.45 19.51
CA LEU A 318 -4.86 -5.24 20.66
C LEU A 318 -3.72 -6.14 21.16
N LEU A 319 -3.02 -6.82 20.25
CA LEU A 319 -1.83 -7.61 20.60
C LEU A 319 -0.72 -6.74 21.18
N PHE A 320 -0.44 -5.58 20.58
CA PHE A 320 0.59 -4.65 21.03
C PHE A 320 0.31 -4.13 22.45
N THR A 321 -0.92 -3.75 22.74
CA THR A 321 -1.30 -3.25 24.07
C THR A 321 -1.29 -4.36 25.12
N THR A 322 -1.67 -5.58 24.76
CA THR A 322 -1.63 -6.75 25.65
C THR A 322 -0.19 -7.17 25.96
N THR A 323 0.66 -7.25 24.95
CA THR A 323 2.06 -7.69 25.07
C THR A 323 2.94 -6.67 25.78
N ASN A 324 2.79 -5.38 25.47
CA ASN A 324 3.55 -4.30 26.10
C ASN A 324 2.88 -3.71 27.35
N LYS A 325 1.78 -4.31 27.85
CA LYS A 325 1.03 -3.86 29.04
C LYS A 325 0.65 -2.37 29.01
N CYS A 326 0.27 -1.87 27.83
CA CYS A 326 -0.05 -0.46 27.60
C CYS A 326 -1.52 -0.29 27.15
N PRO A 327 -2.52 -0.54 28.01
CA PRO A 327 -3.94 -0.54 27.60
C PRO A 327 -4.42 0.83 27.13
N ASN A 328 -3.86 1.92 27.66
CA ASN A 328 -4.22 3.29 27.27
C ASN A 328 -3.99 3.54 25.76
N ARG A 329 -3.00 2.88 25.15
CA ARG A 329 -2.66 3.01 23.72
C ARG A 329 -3.68 2.35 22.78
N LEU A 330 -4.60 1.54 23.31
CA LEU A 330 -5.71 0.98 22.54
C LEU A 330 -6.77 2.05 22.24
N LEU A 331 -6.96 2.98 23.19
CA LEU A 331 -7.98 4.03 23.17
C LEU A 331 -7.44 5.41 22.73
N THR A 332 -6.15 5.54 22.39
CA THR A 332 -5.56 6.87 22.15
C THR A 332 -5.78 7.34 20.70
N ALA A 333 -6.98 7.85 20.41
CA ALA A 333 -7.27 8.60 19.19
C ALA A 333 -6.88 10.11 19.29
N GLU A 334 -6.09 10.51 20.30
CA GLU A 334 -5.76 11.90 20.55
C GLU A 334 -4.70 12.45 19.57
N VAL A 335 -4.76 13.77 19.30
CA VAL A 335 -3.96 14.50 18.30
C VAL A 335 -2.44 14.30 18.42
N LYS A 336 -1.92 14.12 19.63
CA LYS A 336 -0.49 13.85 19.88
C LYS A 336 -0.08 12.39 19.62
N PHE A 337 -1.05 11.50 19.42
CA PHE A 337 -0.87 10.05 19.34
C PHE A 337 -1.42 9.41 18.05
N LEU A 338 -2.17 10.14 17.20
CA LEU A 338 -2.51 9.65 15.85
C LEU A 338 -1.24 9.33 15.03
N SER A 339 -0.19 10.15 15.19
CA SER A 339 1.15 9.86 14.65
C SER A 339 1.89 8.75 15.40
N LYS A 340 1.38 8.28 16.55
CA LYS A 340 1.96 7.24 17.42
C LYS A 340 1.35 5.84 17.28
N VAL A 341 0.33 5.68 16.44
CA VAL A 341 -0.43 4.44 16.28
C VAL A 341 -0.34 3.88 14.85
N SER A 342 0.54 4.43 14.00
CA SER A 342 0.87 3.83 12.70
C SER A 342 1.59 2.48 12.86
N TYR A 343 1.50 1.62 11.85
CA TYR A 343 2.26 0.36 11.75
C TYR A 343 3.75 0.55 12.05
N ASP A 344 4.33 1.69 11.65
CA ASP A 344 5.72 2.07 11.94
C ASP A 344 6.09 1.99 13.42
N ILE A 345 5.15 2.35 14.29
CA ILE A 345 5.38 2.48 15.73
C ILE A 345 4.99 1.20 16.47
N MET A 346 3.91 0.54 16.05
CA MET A 346 3.57 -0.79 16.55
C MET A 346 4.67 -1.82 16.25
N LEU A 347 5.33 -1.67 15.10
CA LEU A 347 6.43 -2.52 14.66
C LEU A 347 7.79 -1.84 14.87
N ALA A 348 7.92 -0.83 15.72
CA ALA A 348 9.24 -0.25 16.03
C ALA A 348 10.03 -1.13 17.00
N LYS A 349 11.36 -1.10 16.94
CA LYS A 349 12.24 -1.91 17.82
C LYS A 349 12.15 -1.50 19.29
N ARG A 350 11.95 -0.21 19.55
CA ARG A 350 11.85 0.37 20.88
C ARG A 350 10.63 1.28 20.95
N LEU A 351 10.03 1.33 22.13
CA LEU A 351 8.97 2.27 22.46
C LEU A 351 9.58 3.65 22.76
N ASP A 352 8.74 4.70 22.79
CA ASP A 352 9.12 6.06 23.20
C ASP A 352 9.86 6.13 24.55
N ASN A 353 9.66 5.13 25.41
CA ASN A 353 10.27 5.01 26.74
C ASN A 353 11.63 4.27 26.70
N GLU A 354 12.21 4.05 25.52
CA GLU A 354 13.40 3.23 25.24
C GLU A 354 13.30 1.73 25.54
N GLU A 355 12.19 1.28 26.14
CA GLU A 355 11.86 -0.12 26.36
C GLU A 355 11.75 -0.89 25.04
N VAL A 356 12.18 -2.15 25.05
CA VAL A 356 12.12 -3.03 23.88
C VAL A 356 10.68 -3.42 23.62
N ASN A 357 10.22 -3.17 22.40
CA ASN A 357 8.88 -3.58 21.97
C ASN A 357 8.83 -5.10 21.86
N GLN A 358 7.89 -5.72 22.57
CA GLN A 358 7.73 -7.18 22.60
C GLN A 358 6.85 -7.69 21.45
N LEU A 359 6.10 -6.82 20.77
CA LEU A 359 5.23 -7.23 19.66
C LEU A 359 6.02 -7.86 18.51
N PRO A 360 7.15 -7.29 18.04
CA PRO A 360 8.01 -7.94 17.06
C PRO A 360 8.46 -9.33 17.51
N GLY A 361 8.81 -9.52 18.79
CA GLY A 361 9.19 -10.83 19.35
C GLY A 361 8.06 -11.86 19.30
N VAL A 362 6.84 -11.46 19.66
CA VAL A 362 5.63 -12.33 19.58
C VAL A 362 5.25 -12.65 18.13
N LEU A 363 5.56 -11.73 17.21
CA LEU A 363 5.42 -11.92 15.77
C LEU A 363 6.65 -12.63 15.13
N GLN A 364 7.79 -12.75 15.83
CA GLN A 364 9.08 -13.28 15.36
C GLN A 364 9.35 -14.70 15.88
N GLU A 365 8.43 -15.63 15.63
CA GLU A 365 8.88 -16.92 15.10
C GLU A 365 7.72 -17.66 14.43
N PRO A 366 7.89 -18.11 13.18
CA PRO A 366 8.93 -17.70 12.22
C PRO A 366 8.69 -16.23 11.79
N ALA A 367 9.65 -15.60 11.10
CA ALA A 367 9.72 -14.18 10.71
C ALA A 367 8.60 -13.65 9.75
N MET A 368 7.42 -14.25 9.78
CA MET A 368 6.39 -14.20 8.74
C MET A 368 5.58 -12.91 8.76
N ALA A 369 5.02 -12.56 9.92
CA ALA A 369 3.98 -11.53 10.00
C ALA A 369 4.57 -10.11 9.95
N SER A 370 5.69 -9.91 10.63
CA SER A 370 6.35 -8.60 10.66
C SER A 370 6.94 -8.27 9.29
N GLU A 371 7.68 -9.18 8.67
CA GLU A 371 8.26 -8.92 7.34
C GLU A 371 7.19 -8.71 6.27
N PHE A 372 6.08 -9.48 6.31
CA PHE A 372 4.98 -9.31 5.36
C PHE A 372 4.30 -7.94 5.51
N LEU A 373 4.00 -7.53 6.75
CA LEU A 373 3.41 -6.22 7.04
C LEU A 373 4.33 -5.08 6.59
N TRP A 374 5.64 -5.18 6.85
CA TRP A 374 6.62 -4.19 6.41
C TRP A 374 6.71 -4.10 4.88
N ASP A 375 6.73 -5.24 4.18
CA ASP A 375 6.76 -5.29 2.72
C ASP A 375 5.51 -4.71 2.07
N PHE A 376 4.32 -5.14 2.52
CA PHE A 376 3.08 -4.79 1.83
C PHE A 376 2.59 -3.38 2.18
N LEU A 377 2.90 -2.89 3.37
CA LEU A 377 2.34 -1.65 3.90
C LEU A 377 3.33 -0.50 3.99
N ASN A 378 4.65 -0.76 4.10
CA ASN A 378 5.59 0.29 4.52
C ASN A 378 6.79 0.52 3.59
N HIS A 379 7.42 -0.55 3.09
CA HIS A 379 8.63 -0.39 2.28
C HIS A 379 8.41 0.55 1.08
N GLN A 380 9.29 1.55 0.91
CA GLN A 380 9.14 2.59 -0.12
C GLN A 380 9.09 2.02 -1.55
N GLU A 381 9.88 0.97 -1.80
CA GLU A 381 9.91 0.19 -3.05
C GLU A 381 8.89 -0.96 -3.06
N GLY A 382 8.10 -1.10 -1.99
CA GLY A 382 6.99 -2.03 -1.85
C GLY A 382 5.67 -1.48 -2.40
N PRO A 383 4.63 -2.34 -2.48
CA PRO A 383 3.33 -1.97 -3.06
C PRO A 383 2.60 -0.89 -2.25
N ARG A 384 2.90 -0.70 -0.95
CA ARG A 384 2.29 0.30 -0.04
C ARG A 384 0.78 0.40 -0.22
N ILE A 385 0.12 -0.77 -0.19
CA ILE A 385 -1.27 -0.93 -0.63
C ILE A 385 -2.21 0.00 0.13
N ARG A 386 -1.98 0.14 1.45
CA ARG A 386 -2.74 1.03 2.32
C ARG A 386 -2.65 2.48 1.87
N ASP A 387 -1.43 3.02 1.73
CA ASP A 387 -1.22 4.41 1.34
C ASP A 387 -1.87 4.68 0.00
N ARG A 388 -1.58 3.83 -1.01
CA ARG A 388 -2.10 3.96 -2.38
C ARG A 388 -3.64 3.92 -2.43
N LEU A 389 -4.29 3.05 -1.65
CA LEU A 389 -5.75 3.00 -1.54
C LEU A 389 -6.31 4.23 -0.82
N SER A 390 -5.70 4.63 0.29
CA SER A 390 -6.17 5.75 1.12
C SER A 390 -5.96 7.13 0.48
N HIS A 391 -5.05 7.25 -0.48
CA HIS A 391 -4.86 8.43 -1.32
C HIS A 391 -5.65 8.35 -2.65
N GLY A 392 -6.44 7.29 -2.86
CA GLY A 392 -7.24 7.10 -4.07
C GLY A 392 -6.42 6.85 -5.34
N GLU A 393 -5.15 6.46 -5.23
CA GLU A 393 -4.23 6.35 -6.35
C GLU A 393 -4.45 5.12 -7.24
N ILE A 394 -5.26 4.17 -6.77
CA ILE A 394 -5.58 2.91 -7.46
C ILE A 394 -7.02 2.97 -7.94
N ASN A 395 -7.27 2.44 -9.15
CA ASN A 395 -8.62 2.24 -9.63
C ASN A 395 -9.29 1.09 -8.86
N LEU A 396 -10.42 1.38 -8.21
CA LEU A 396 -11.18 0.44 -7.38
C LEU A 396 -11.81 -0.71 -8.19
N GLU A 397 -12.23 -0.45 -9.43
CA GLU A 397 -12.84 -1.45 -10.32
C GLU A 397 -11.79 -2.42 -10.88
N ALA A 398 -10.61 -1.91 -11.23
CA ALA A 398 -9.52 -2.68 -11.80
C ALA A 398 -8.56 -3.25 -10.74
N PHE A 399 -9.00 -3.34 -9.48
CA PHE A 399 -8.15 -3.80 -8.39
C PHE A 399 -7.77 -5.29 -8.55
N PRO A 400 -6.48 -5.65 -8.49
CA PRO A 400 -6.04 -7.01 -8.76
C PRO A 400 -6.51 -7.99 -7.68
N ARG A 401 -7.16 -9.07 -8.12
CA ARG A 401 -7.61 -10.17 -7.26
C ARG A 401 -6.44 -10.79 -6.48
N GLU A 402 -5.28 -10.89 -7.10
CA GLU A 402 -4.08 -11.47 -6.51
C GLU A 402 -3.72 -10.77 -5.21
N VAL A 403 -3.74 -9.43 -5.18
CA VAL A 403 -3.41 -8.64 -3.99
C VAL A 403 -4.43 -8.87 -2.88
N ALA A 404 -5.73 -8.85 -3.20
CA ALA A 404 -6.77 -9.14 -2.22
C ALA A 404 -6.64 -10.56 -1.64
N ASN A 405 -6.30 -11.54 -2.48
CA ASN A 405 -6.08 -12.93 -2.04
C ASN A 405 -4.93 -13.02 -1.05
N GLN A 406 -3.82 -12.30 -1.27
CA GLN A 406 -2.69 -12.28 -0.33
C GLN A 406 -3.08 -11.67 1.03
N ILE A 407 -3.80 -10.54 1.04
CA ILE A 407 -4.19 -9.87 2.28
C ILE A 407 -5.20 -10.72 3.06
N VAL A 408 -6.18 -11.33 2.40
CA VAL A 408 -7.15 -12.21 3.07
C VAL A 408 -6.46 -13.49 3.60
N ALA A 409 -5.59 -14.12 2.82
CA ALA A 409 -4.82 -15.28 3.28
C ALA A 409 -3.93 -14.95 4.48
N PHE A 410 -3.30 -13.77 4.47
CA PHE A 410 -2.54 -13.27 5.59
C PHE A 410 -3.41 -13.02 6.83
N ALA A 411 -4.59 -12.41 6.64
CA ALA A 411 -5.54 -12.19 7.72
C ALA A 411 -6.01 -13.50 8.37
N ILE A 412 -6.35 -14.52 7.56
CA ILE A 412 -6.70 -15.85 8.06
C ILE A 412 -5.54 -16.47 8.85
N THR A 413 -4.30 -16.32 8.35
CA THR A 413 -3.11 -16.83 9.04
C THR A 413 -2.94 -16.18 10.42
N LEU A 414 -3.15 -14.87 10.54
CA LEU A 414 -3.10 -14.17 11.83
C LEU A 414 -4.23 -14.63 12.76
N LEU A 415 -5.46 -14.74 12.25
CA LEU A 415 -6.61 -15.23 13.03
C LEU A 415 -6.34 -16.64 13.57
N CYS A 416 -5.84 -17.56 12.76
CA CYS A 416 -5.51 -18.92 13.20
C CYS A 416 -4.38 -18.95 14.23
N ARG A 417 -3.37 -18.08 14.07
CA ARG A 417 -2.21 -18.04 14.97
C ARG A 417 -2.58 -17.53 16.36
N PHE A 418 -3.41 -16.50 16.44
CA PHE A 418 -3.77 -15.84 17.69
C PHE A 418 -5.08 -16.37 18.31
N SER A 419 -5.62 -17.48 17.81
CA SER A 419 -6.72 -18.21 18.43
C SER A 419 -6.23 -19.21 19.49
N ASP A 420 -7.07 -19.43 20.51
CA ASP A 420 -6.81 -20.29 21.67
C ASP A 420 -6.49 -21.76 21.29
N GLU A 421 -5.88 -22.51 22.21
CA GLU A 421 -5.38 -23.88 21.96
C GLU A 421 -6.48 -24.87 21.55
N ASP A 422 -7.75 -24.62 21.92
CA ASP A 422 -8.91 -25.42 21.55
C ASP A 422 -9.23 -25.39 20.03
N MET A 423 -8.53 -24.55 19.27
CA MET A 423 -8.69 -24.38 17.82
C MET A 423 -7.72 -25.20 16.96
N PHE A 424 -7.11 -26.24 17.54
CA PHE A 424 -6.19 -27.15 16.85
C PHE A 424 -6.81 -27.75 15.57
N ALA A 425 -8.11 -28.06 15.58
CA ALA A 425 -8.83 -28.58 14.42
C ALA A 425 -8.77 -27.65 13.20
N PHE A 426 -8.75 -26.32 13.41
CA PHE A 426 -8.61 -25.34 12.33
C PHE A 426 -7.16 -25.20 11.86
N LYS A 427 -6.18 -25.30 12.77
CA LYS A 427 -4.75 -25.25 12.45
C LYS A 427 -4.32 -26.45 11.59
N GLU A 428 -4.94 -27.60 11.78
CA GLU A 428 -4.69 -28.82 10.99
C GLU A 428 -5.56 -28.95 9.74
N HIS A 429 -6.51 -28.05 9.52
CA HIS A 429 -7.42 -28.12 8.37
C HIS A 429 -6.62 -28.11 7.06
N MET A 430 -7.01 -28.98 6.11
CA MET A 430 -6.31 -29.22 4.83
C MET A 430 -6.05 -27.95 3.99
N VAL A 431 -6.82 -26.90 4.22
CA VAL A 431 -6.76 -25.62 3.51
C VAL A 431 -5.94 -24.56 4.26
N ILE A 432 -5.94 -24.60 5.60
CA ILE A 432 -5.27 -23.61 6.45
C ILE A 432 -3.80 -23.97 6.66
N LYS A 433 -3.49 -25.26 6.83
CA LYS A 433 -2.12 -25.74 7.04
C LYS A 433 -1.14 -25.31 5.92
N PRO A 434 -1.50 -25.38 4.62
CA PRO A 434 -0.66 -24.82 3.56
C PRO A 434 -0.46 -23.31 3.65
N LEU A 435 -1.50 -22.53 4.01
CA LEU A 435 -1.38 -21.09 4.20
C LEU A 435 -0.43 -20.75 5.35
N MET A 436 -0.55 -21.46 6.47
CA MET A 436 0.37 -21.32 7.61
C MET A 436 1.81 -21.67 7.22
N ASN A 437 2.01 -22.73 6.43
CA ASN A 437 3.33 -23.13 5.92
C ASN A 437 3.91 -22.18 4.86
N CYS A 438 3.07 -21.51 4.06
CA CYS A 438 3.51 -20.50 3.11
C CYS A 438 3.92 -19.21 3.83
N ALA A 439 3.09 -18.77 4.78
CA ALA A 439 3.41 -17.64 5.64
C ALA A 439 4.70 -17.95 6.43
N SER A 440 4.77 -19.15 7.01
CA SER A 440 5.95 -19.99 7.21
C SER A 440 7.30 -19.48 6.76
N CYS A 441 7.40 -19.60 5.45
CA CYS A 441 8.61 -19.48 4.67
C CYS A 441 8.69 -18.09 4.03
N TYR A 442 7.84 -17.14 4.45
CA TYR A 442 7.88 -15.81 3.91
C TYR A 442 9.21 -15.15 4.21
N ARG A 443 9.77 -14.55 3.16
CA ARG A 443 10.97 -13.73 3.21
C ARG A 443 10.62 -12.41 2.55
N SER A 444 11.06 -11.31 3.15
CA SER A 444 10.87 -10.01 2.52
C SER A 444 11.40 -10.02 1.07
N GLN A 445 10.58 -9.54 0.14
CA GLN A 445 10.88 -9.39 -1.28
C GLN A 445 11.17 -7.93 -1.66
N PHE A 446 10.61 -6.97 -0.93
CA PHE A 446 10.67 -5.54 -1.25
C PHE A 446 11.71 -4.78 -0.43
N HIS A 447 12.32 -5.42 0.58
CA HIS A 447 13.43 -4.83 1.32
C HIS A 447 14.66 -4.61 0.41
N PRO A 448 15.44 -3.53 0.61
CA PRO A 448 16.63 -3.23 -0.21
C PRO A 448 17.64 -4.39 -0.33
N ILE A 449 17.82 -5.18 0.73
CA ILE A 449 18.71 -6.36 0.71
C ILE A 449 18.16 -7.44 -0.23
N SER A 450 16.86 -7.72 -0.17
CA SER A 450 16.21 -8.72 -1.03
C SER A 450 16.19 -8.28 -2.48
N ARG A 451 16.01 -6.97 -2.73
CA ARG A 451 16.15 -6.38 -4.06
C ARG A 451 17.57 -6.50 -4.60
N LEU A 452 18.59 -6.26 -3.76
CA LEU A 452 19.98 -6.46 -4.15
C LEU A 452 20.24 -7.92 -4.58
N LYS A 453 19.76 -8.90 -3.80
CA LYS A 453 19.90 -10.32 -4.15
C LYS A 453 19.31 -10.64 -5.52
N LYS A 454 18.09 -10.16 -5.80
CA LYS A 454 17.45 -10.30 -7.12
C LYS A 454 18.29 -9.65 -8.22
N GLN A 455 18.76 -8.41 -8.02
CA GLN A 455 19.59 -7.69 -9.00
C GLN A 455 20.91 -8.43 -9.30
N VAL A 456 21.55 -9.01 -8.28
CA VAL A 456 22.76 -9.82 -8.45
C VAL A 456 22.45 -11.07 -9.28
N LEU A 457 21.37 -11.80 -8.96
CA LEU A 457 20.96 -12.98 -9.71
C LEU A 457 20.58 -12.66 -11.17
N GLU A 458 19.91 -11.53 -11.43
CA GLU A 458 19.60 -11.05 -12.79
C GLU A 458 20.87 -10.65 -13.57
N CYS A 459 21.79 -9.96 -12.91
CA CYS A 459 23.09 -9.63 -13.49
C CYS A 459 23.87 -10.90 -13.87
N MET A 460 23.87 -11.89 -12.98
CA MET A 460 24.52 -13.18 -13.20
C MET A 460 23.90 -13.90 -14.41
N LYS A 461 22.56 -14.00 -14.46
CA LYS A 461 21.84 -14.55 -15.63
C LYS A 461 22.20 -13.84 -16.93
N SER A 462 22.31 -12.51 -16.91
CA SER A 462 22.72 -11.73 -18.09
C SER A 462 24.15 -12.06 -18.54
N ILE A 463 25.08 -12.25 -17.60
CA ILE A 463 26.46 -12.64 -17.91
C ILE A 463 26.51 -14.08 -18.44
N HIS A 464 25.68 -15.00 -17.94
CA HIS A 464 25.57 -16.37 -18.47
C HIS A 464 25.09 -16.44 -19.91
N LEU A 465 24.47 -15.39 -20.46
CA LEU A 465 24.10 -15.34 -21.87
C LEU A 465 25.30 -15.05 -22.77
N TRP A 466 26.45 -14.59 -22.24
CA TRP A 466 27.61 -14.22 -23.06
C TRP A 466 28.20 -15.37 -23.87
N PRO A 467 28.37 -16.59 -23.33
CA PRO A 467 28.83 -17.75 -24.10
C PRO A 467 27.84 -18.21 -25.18
N GLU A 468 26.56 -17.89 -25.02
CA GLU A 468 25.49 -18.25 -25.97
C GLU A 468 25.28 -17.20 -27.07
N LEU A 469 26.07 -16.11 -27.07
CA LEU A 469 25.96 -15.04 -28.05
C LEU A 469 26.32 -15.54 -29.47
N PRO A 470 25.64 -14.99 -30.51
CA PRO A 470 25.81 -15.45 -31.88
C PRO A 470 27.25 -15.24 -32.37
N THR A 471 27.95 -16.36 -32.55
CA THR A 471 29.32 -16.41 -33.03
C THR A 471 29.35 -16.50 -34.55
N VAL A 472 30.38 -15.92 -35.17
CA VAL A 472 30.56 -16.00 -36.62
C VAL A 472 31.07 -17.40 -36.98
N PRO A 473 30.51 -18.10 -37.99
CA PRO A 473 30.96 -19.43 -38.38
C PRO A 473 32.46 -19.48 -38.69
N GLU A 474 33.15 -20.52 -38.21
CA GLU A 474 34.62 -20.70 -38.30
C GLU A 474 35.17 -20.61 -39.73
N GLU A 475 34.35 -20.94 -40.74
CA GLU A 475 34.67 -20.83 -42.17
C GLU A 475 35.02 -19.39 -42.60
N HIS A 476 34.58 -18.36 -41.85
CA HIS A 476 34.87 -16.95 -42.11
C HIS A 476 36.00 -16.37 -41.24
N VAL A 477 36.61 -17.16 -40.35
CA VAL A 477 37.55 -16.71 -39.30
C VAL A 477 39.03 -17.01 -39.66
N GLN A 478 39.29 -17.64 -40.82
CA GLN A 478 40.63 -18.00 -41.26
C GLN A 478 41.53 -16.79 -41.58
N THR A 479 42.04 -16.09 -40.56
CA THR A 479 43.35 -15.41 -40.49
C THR A 479 43.41 -14.44 -39.29
N ILE A 480 43.44 -14.96 -38.06
CA ILE A 480 43.98 -14.17 -36.93
C ILE A 480 44.85 -15.08 -36.06
N LYS A 481 46.11 -15.28 -36.46
CA LYS A 481 47.17 -15.78 -35.57
C LYS A 481 47.82 -14.58 -34.88
N GLY A 482 47.81 -14.58 -33.55
CA GLY A 482 48.49 -13.58 -32.73
C GLY A 482 47.57 -12.92 -31.71
N LEU A 483 47.28 -13.63 -30.63
CA LEU A 483 46.75 -13.05 -29.39
C LEU A 483 47.55 -13.66 -28.24
N GLU A 484 48.65 -13.00 -27.89
CA GLU A 484 49.41 -13.30 -26.66
C GLU A 484 48.55 -12.96 -25.45
N GLY A 485 48.64 -13.81 -24.42
CA GLY A 485 47.89 -13.70 -23.18
C GLY A 485 48.14 -12.37 -22.46
N ASN A 486 47.06 -11.67 -22.11
CA ASN A 486 47.11 -10.38 -21.42
C ASN A 486 47.56 -10.57 -19.97
N ALA A 487 48.71 -10.01 -19.61
CA ALA A 487 49.17 -9.93 -18.21
C ALA A 487 48.15 -9.27 -17.27
N GLU A 488 47.31 -8.35 -17.78
CA GLU A 488 46.22 -7.70 -17.03
C GLU A 488 45.12 -8.67 -16.58
N ALA A 489 44.82 -9.71 -17.37
CA ALA A 489 43.83 -10.72 -17.00
C ALA A 489 44.36 -11.60 -15.85
N SER A 490 45.65 -11.93 -15.88
CA SER A 490 46.32 -12.66 -14.81
C SER A 490 46.35 -11.87 -13.49
N THR A 491 46.52 -10.54 -13.54
CA THR A 491 46.47 -9.68 -12.34
C THR A 491 45.06 -9.64 -11.73
N LEU A 492 44.02 -9.52 -12.56
CA LEU A 492 42.62 -9.57 -12.12
C LEU A 492 42.25 -10.90 -11.47
N ILE A 493 42.69 -12.03 -12.05
CA ILE A 493 42.47 -13.37 -11.48
C ILE A 493 43.12 -13.49 -10.10
N LEU A 494 44.35 -12.97 -9.93
CA LEU A 494 45.03 -12.97 -8.63
C LEU A 494 44.29 -12.11 -7.58
N MET A 495 43.81 -10.92 -7.96
CA MET A 495 43.02 -10.07 -7.07
C MET A 495 41.69 -10.72 -6.67
N ILE A 496 40.99 -11.36 -7.60
CA ILE A 496 39.75 -12.10 -7.31
C ILE A 496 40.05 -13.24 -6.34
N SER A 497 41.16 -13.97 -6.57
CA SER A 497 41.58 -15.05 -5.68
C SER A 497 41.90 -14.57 -4.26
N GLU A 498 42.52 -13.41 -4.12
CA GLU A 498 42.81 -12.80 -2.83
C GLU A 498 41.53 -12.37 -2.09
N ILE A 499 40.57 -11.77 -2.80
CA ILE A 499 39.27 -11.37 -2.24
C ILE A 499 38.49 -12.61 -1.77
N VAL A 500 38.44 -13.67 -2.59
CA VAL A 500 37.75 -14.92 -2.23
C VAL A 500 38.41 -15.57 -1.01
N SER A 501 39.75 -15.60 -0.96
CA SER A 501 40.50 -16.10 0.20
C SER A 501 40.15 -15.37 1.50
N GLN A 502 40.01 -14.05 1.45
CA GLN A 502 39.60 -13.26 2.63
C GLN A 502 38.13 -13.52 3.01
N LEU A 503 37.27 -13.78 2.03
CA LEU A 503 35.85 -14.06 2.26
C LEU A 503 35.60 -15.49 2.78
N GLN A 504 36.48 -16.46 2.48
CA GLN A 504 36.35 -17.85 2.92
C GLN A 504 36.18 -18.00 4.43
N GLN A 505 36.80 -17.12 5.23
CA GLN A 505 36.69 -17.14 6.71
C GLN A 505 35.27 -16.84 7.21
N TYR A 506 34.44 -16.21 6.38
CA TYR A 506 33.05 -15.85 6.69
C TYR A 506 32.03 -16.76 5.97
N MET A 507 32.49 -17.81 5.26
CA MET A 507 31.62 -18.70 4.49
C MET A 507 31.06 -19.87 5.32
N PRO A 508 29.85 -20.38 4.97
CA PRO A 508 29.29 -21.58 5.59
C PRO A 508 30.22 -22.79 5.42
N GLN A 509 30.25 -23.68 6.43
CA GLN A 509 31.18 -24.81 6.49
C GLN A 509 31.10 -25.83 5.34
N ASN A 510 30.07 -25.75 4.49
CA ASN A 510 29.85 -26.65 3.37
C ASN A 510 30.76 -26.38 2.15
N PHE A 511 31.51 -25.27 2.14
CA PHE A 511 32.41 -24.90 1.04
C PHE A 511 33.91 -25.18 1.31
N TYR A 512 34.24 -25.79 2.45
CA TYR A 512 35.60 -26.24 2.75
C TYR A 512 35.92 -27.56 2.03
N SER A 513 35.88 -27.57 0.69
CA SER A 513 36.44 -28.70 -0.08
C SER A 513 37.46 -28.19 -1.09
N SER A 514 38.73 -28.43 -0.71
CA SER A 514 39.97 -28.57 -1.50
C SER A 514 40.33 -27.50 -2.53
N ASP A 515 41.53 -26.92 -2.36
CA ASP A 515 42.64 -26.59 -3.31
C ASP A 515 42.42 -26.37 -4.82
N ASP A 516 41.20 -26.38 -5.34
CA ASP A 516 40.92 -26.15 -6.74
C ASP A 516 40.86 -24.64 -7.01
N THR A 517 41.65 -24.22 -8.00
CA THR A 517 41.60 -22.89 -8.62
C THR A 517 40.16 -22.45 -8.83
N ILE A 518 39.81 -21.27 -8.31
CA ILE A 518 38.47 -20.67 -8.39
C ILE A 518 37.97 -20.70 -9.84
N ASP A 519 37.12 -21.67 -10.15
CA ASP A 519 36.42 -21.78 -11.42
C ASP A 519 35.18 -20.86 -11.39
N ASN A 520 34.75 -20.38 -12.56
CA ASN A 520 33.54 -19.56 -12.71
C ASN A 520 32.31 -20.25 -12.09
N VAL A 521 32.26 -21.57 -12.17
CA VAL A 521 31.18 -22.42 -11.64
C VAL A 521 31.12 -22.42 -10.10
N LEU A 522 32.27 -22.37 -9.41
CA LEU A 522 32.31 -22.33 -7.94
C LEU A 522 31.86 -20.96 -7.42
N THR A 523 32.26 -19.89 -8.11
CA THR A 523 31.85 -18.51 -7.79
C THR A 523 30.35 -18.31 -7.98
N GLU A 524 29.77 -18.90 -9.03
CA GLU A 524 28.33 -18.87 -9.30
C GLU A 524 27.53 -19.58 -8.20
N ARG A 525 27.92 -20.81 -7.84
CA ARG A 525 27.25 -21.58 -6.77
C ARG A 525 27.29 -20.84 -5.44
N LEU A 526 28.44 -20.24 -5.13
CA LEU A 526 28.61 -19.43 -3.93
C LEU A 526 27.66 -18.22 -3.92
N LEU A 527 27.56 -17.49 -5.03
CA LEU A 527 26.65 -16.34 -5.14
C LEU A 527 25.18 -16.73 -4.98
N ILE A 528 24.78 -17.87 -5.54
CA ILE A 528 23.42 -18.41 -5.38
C ILE A 528 23.16 -18.74 -3.90
N GLU A 529 24.05 -19.47 -3.24
CA GLU A 529 23.88 -19.81 -1.82
C GLU A 529 23.90 -18.58 -0.90
N LEU A 530 24.76 -17.60 -1.17
CA LEU A 530 24.77 -16.33 -0.45
C LEU A 530 23.47 -15.54 -0.68
N CYS A 531 22.90 -15.57 -1.88
CA CYS A 531 21.58 -14.99 -2.13
C CYS A 531 20.46 -15.76 -1.40
N ASP A 532 20.59 -17.07 -1.25
CA ASP A 532 19.62 -17.93 -0.59
C ASP A 532 19.69 -17.92 0.94
N THR A 533 20.82 -17.50 1.54
CA THR A 533 20.93 -17.35 3.00
C THR A 533 19.93 -16.33 3.53
N HIS A 534 19.19 -16.70 4.58
CA HIS A 534 18.21 -15.80 5.19
C HIS A 534 18.92 -14.68 5.94
N ILE A 535 18.63 -13.42 5.57
CA ILE A 535 19.11 -12.24 6.29
C ILE A 535 17.90 -11.58 6.92
N CYS A 536 17.88 -11.45 8.25
CA CYS A 536 16.82 -10.76 8.95
C CYS A 536 16.76 -9.31 8.46
N THR A 537 15.65 -8.94 7.84
CA THR A 537 15.48 -7.60 7.24
C THR A 537 14.99 -6.57 8.26
N LEU A 538 14.33 -7.04 9.32
CA LEU A 538 13.75 -6.21 10.38
C LEU A 538 14.82 -5.46 11.18
N TYR A 539 14.70 -4.14 11.21
CA TYR A 539 15.61 -3.22 11.93
C TYR A 539 17.07 -3.28 11.47
N SER A 540 17.28 -3.50 10.17
CA SER A 540 18.62 -3.42 9.56
C SER A 540 19.30 -2.09 9.92
N PRO A 541 20.53 -2.11 10.47
CA PRO A 541 21.20 -0.90 10.92
C PRO A 541 21.58 -0.02 9.72
N ARG A 542 21.56 1.30 9.92
CA ARG A 542 21.80 2.30 8.87
C ARG A 542 23.09 2.07 8.05
N PRO A 543 24.25 1.73 8.64
CA PRO A 543 25.47 1.44 7.87
C PRO A 543 25.32 0.27 6.88
N VAL A 544 24.52 -0.75 7.23
CA VAL A 544 24.23 -1.88 6.35
C VAL A 544 23.38 -1.41 5.16
N LEU A 545 22.37 -0.58 5.41
CA LEU A 545 21.54 -0.02 4.34
C LEU A 545 22.34 0.90 3.39
N GLU A 546 23.22 1.74 3.94
CA GLU A 546 24.12 2.59 3.14
C GLU A 546 25.04 1.75 2.24
N THR A 547 25.59 0.66 2.78
CA THR A 547 26.41 -0.30 2.02
C THR A 547 25.59 -0.99 0.92
N VAL A 548 24.36 -1.41 1.22
CA VAL A 548 23.44 -2.03 0.25
C VAL A 548 23.14 -1.06 -0.90
N VAL A 549 22.94 0.22 -0.64
CA VAL A 549 22.71 1.23 -1.69
C VAL A 549 23.90 1.30 -2.65
N VAL A 550 25.13 1.25 -2.15
CA VAL A 550 26.34 1.24 -2.99
C VAL A 550 26.39 -0.04 -3.83
N PHE A 551 26.18 -1.21 -3.23
CA PHE A 551 26.16 -2.47 -3.96
C PHE A 551 25.08 -2.54 -5.03
N ARG A 552 23.88 -1.99 -4.77
CA ARG A 552 22.82 -1.90 -5.78
C ARG A 552 23.23 -1.04 -6.96
N LYS A 553 23.90 0.09 -6.73
CA LYS A 553 24.45 0.92 -7.81
C LYS A 553 25.47 0.16 -8.64
N ILE A 554 26.40 -0.55 -8.00
CA ILE A 554 27.40 -1.38 -8.69
C ILE A 554 26.72 -2.45 -9.53
N SER A 555 25.82 -3.25 -8.94
CA SER A 555 25.09 -4.31 -9.63
C SER A 555 24.28 -3.78 -10.83
N THR A 556 23.62 -2.63 -10.67
CA THR A 556 22.89 -1.97 -11.77
C THR A 556 23.82 -1.57 -12.91
N GLN A 557 25.00 -1.01 -12.61
CA GLN A 557 25.98 -0.65 -13.63
C GLN A 557 26.57 -1.89 -14.32
N CYS A 558 26.88 -2.95 -13.58
CA CYS A 558 27.34 -4.22 -14.15
C CYS A 558 26.30 -4.81 -15.11
N HIS A 559 25.03 -4.84 -14.71
CA HIS A 559 23.95 -5.33 -15.56
C HIS A 559 23.77 -4.46 -16.81
N GLN A 560 23.82 -3.12 -16.69
CA GLN A 560 23.76 -2.21 -17.85
C GLN A 560 24.93 -2.39 -18.82
N VAL A 561 26.13 -2.69 -18.32
CA VAL A 561 27.28 -3.00 -19.17
C VAL A 561 27.06 -4.33 -19.89
N SER A 562 26.57 -5.35 -19.20
CA SER A 562 26.21 -6.65 -19.78
C SER A 562 25.18 -6.52 -20.91
N GLU A 563 24.07 -5.82 -20.66
CA GLU A 563 23.03 -5.53 -21.66
C GLU A 563 23.60 -4.81 -22.90
N LYS A 564 24.48 -3.81 -22.69
CA LYS A 564 25.15 -3.11 -23.79
C LYS A 564 26.08 -4.01 -24.60
N VAL A 565 26.78 -4.93 -23.93
CA VAL A 565 27.64 -5.93 -24.59
C VAL A 565 26.79 -6.87 -25.43
N ILE A 566 25.71 -7.42 -24.88
CA ILE A 566 24.77 -8.30 -25.58
C ILE A 566 24.19 -7.59 -26.82
N ALA A 567 23.58 -6.40 -26.63
CA ALA A 567 22.98 -5.64 -27.71
C ALA A 567 23.98 -5.22 -28.80
N SER A 568 25.20 -4.82 -28.40
CA SER A 568 26.28 -4.49 -29.34
C SER A 568 26.73 -5.72 -30.14
N THR A 569 26.81 -6.89 -29.50
CA THR A 569 27.19 -8.14 -30.15
C THR A 569 26.12 -8.57 -31.15
N GLU A 570 24.85 -8.58 -30.77
CA GLU A 570 23.74 -8.91 -31.67
C GLU A 570 23.64 -7.95 -32.87
N LEU A 571 23.78 -6.64 -32.63
CA LEU A 571 23.76 -5.64 -33.68
C LEU A 571 24.91 -5.85 -34.67
N ARG A 572 26.13 -6.07 -34.17
CA ARG A 572 27.31 -6.33 -35.00
C ARG A 572 27.19 -7.65 -35.75
N TYR A 573 26.61 -8.69 -35.14
CA TYR A 573 26.31 -9.94 -35.82
C TYR A 573 25.34 -9.73 -37.00
N LYS A 574 24.24 -9.01 -36.78
CA LYS A 574 23.28 -8.66 -37.86
C LYS A 574 23.94 -7.86 -38.99
N GLN A 575 24.79 -6.89 -38.65
CA GLN A 575 25.54 -6.10 -39.65
C GLN A 575 26.60 -6.93 -40.38
N TRP A 576 27.19 -7.93 -39.72
CA TRP A 576 28.09 -8.89 -40.35
C TRP A 576 27.35 -9.73 -41.38
N MET A 577 26.21 -10.31 -41.01
CA MET A 577 25.36 -11.11 -41.89
C MET A 577 24.86 -10.31 -43.10
N ASN A 578 24.49 -9.05 -42.88
CA ASN A 578 24.04 -8.14 -43.94
C ASN A 578 25.19 -7.52 -44.77
N LYS A 579 26.44 -7.93 -44.53
CA LYS A 579 27.67 -7.43 -45.20
C LYS A 579 27.87 -5.90 -45.11
N THR A 580 27.24 -5.21 -44.17
CA THR A 580 27.33 -3.75 -44.01
C THR A 580 28.52 -3.28 -43.17
N LEU A 581 29.20 -4.21 -42.46
CA LEU A 581 30.41 -3.88 -41.68
C LEU A 581 31.65 -3.64 -42.56
N ARG A 582 32.36 -2.54 -42.28
CA ARG A 582 33.69 -2.23 -42.86
C ARG A 582 34.78 -3.14 -42.25
N SER A 583 35.86 -3.39 -43.00
CA SER A 583 36.95 -4.30 -42.60
C SER A 583 37.51 -4.03 -41.18
N ARG A 584 37.75 -2.77 -40.80
CA ARG A 584 38.23 -2.42 -39.45
C ARG A 584 37.23 -2.77 -38.33
N GLN A 585 35.93 -2.61 -38.60
CA GLN A 585 34.87 -2.94 -37.64
C GLN A 585 34.71 -4.46 -37.47
N ARG A 586 34.95 -5.23 -38.54
CA ARG A 586 35.01 -6.70 -38.51
C ARG A 586 36.13 -7.22 -37.61
N HIS A 587 37.33 -6.65 -37.73
CA HIS A 587 38.47 -7.00 -36.85
C HIS A 587 38.20 -6.66 -35.38
N ASN A 588 37.60 -5.49 -35.10
CA ASN A 588 37.23 -5.10 -33.74
C ASN A 588 36.14 -6.00 -33.15
N TYR A 589 35.23 -6.50 -33.99
CA TYR A 589 34.19 -7.43 -33.54
C TYR A 589 34.77 -8.79 -33.15
N LEU A 590 35.66 -9.36 -33.97
CA LEU A 590 36.34 -10.63 -33.65
C LEU A 590 37.22 -10.52 -32.38
N ARG A 591 37.91 -9.39 -32.18
CA ARG A 591 38.66 -9.13 -30.95
C ARG A 591 37.78 -9.02 -29.71
N MET A 592 36.56 -8.53 -29.87
CA MET A 592 35.59 -8.42 -28.78
C MET A 592 35.04 -9.81 -28.42
N LEU A 593 34.69 -10.63 -29.41
CA LEU A 593 34.23 -12.01 -29.21
C LEU A 593 35.30 -12.89 -28.52
N ASN A 594 36.58 -12.74 -28.89
CA ASN A 594 37.67 -13.50 -28.23
C ASN A 594 37.97 -13.05 -26.78
N ARG A 595 37.32 -11.98 -26.29
CA ARG A 595 37.51 -11.41 -24.95
C ARG A 595 36.29 -11.58 -24.04
N LEU A 596 35.18 -12.07 -24.59
CA LEU A 596 33.98 -12.50 -23.88
C LEU A 596 34.17 -13.98 -23.53
#